data_AF-A0A2N2MBT1-F1
#
_entry.id   AF-A0A2N2MBT1-F1
#
_cell.length_a   1.000
_cell.length_b   1.000
_cell.length_c   1.000
_cell.angle_alpha   90.00
_cell.angle_beta   90.00
_cell.angle_gamma   90.00
#
_symmetry.space_group_name_H-M   'P 1'
#
loop_
_entity.id
_entity.type
_entity.pdbx_description
1 polymer ?
#
loop_
_entity_poly.entity_id
_entity_poly.type
_entity_poly.pdbx_seq_one_letter_code
_entity_poly.pdbx_strand_id
1 'polypeptide(L)'
;MQKISPKQFLPLIAISASVLLPLILFVAFNALPVPLFLPCIHPVSQKAILALGCAAILQMVIGPKILPGTTGRAVGITVALILLAFWMGSYPFSPLGFADGRIPVLRGFLLTTHSMAGAEVAPGEIVTLSSGSAASIEPLLLVGDVECTWSSVNQGVLDNPNDCTIAYRPPQAEYDILKVRIQPACGLPGSSAQIKISILP
;
A
#
# COMPACT_ATOMS: atom_id res chain seq x y z
N MET A 1 -44.80 -32.41 -1.70
CA MET A 1 -43.54 -32.32 -2.47
C MET A 1 -43.72 -31.29 -3.57
N GLN A 2 -43.16 -30.09 -3.40
CA GLN A 2 -43.31 -28.98 -4.35
C GLN A 2 -42.36 -29.22 -5.55
N LYS A 3 -42.92 -29.43 -6.74
CA LYS A 3 -42.16 -29.72 -7.97
C LYS A 3 -41.53 -28.41 -8.47
N ILE A 4 -40.27 -28.18 -8.12
CA ILE A 4 -39.52 -26.98 -8.54
C ILE A 4 -39.43 -26.99 -10.07
N SER A 5 -39.90 -25.91 -10.71
CA SER A 5 -39.92 -25.78 -12.15
C SER A 5 -38.51 -25.52 -12.69
N PRO A 6 -38.08 -26.18 -13.79
CA PRO A 6 -36.73 -26.00 -14.37
C PRO A 6 -36.41 -24.55 -14.76
N LYS A 7 -37.43 -23.69 -14.94
CA LYS A 7 -37.25 -22.25 -15.17
C LYS A 7 -36.70 -21.48 -13.95
N GLN A 8 -36.83 -22.01 -12.74
CA GLN A 8 -36.30 -21.40 -11.51
C GLN A 8 -34.84 -21.78 -11.24
N PHE A 9 -34.30 -22.84 -11.87
CA PHE A 9 -32.91 -23.28 -11.69
C PHE A 9 -31.90 -22.45 -12.48
N LEU A 10 -32.25 -22.03 -13.71
CA LEU A 10 -31.40 -21.20 -14.56
C LEU A 10 -30.93 -19.89 -13.91
N PRO A 11 -31.80 -19.08 -13.27
CA PRO A 11 -31.35 -17.84 -12.63
C PRO A 11 -30.45 -18.10 -11.43
N LEU A 12 -30.63 -19.21 -10.71
CA LEU A 12 -29.83 -19.55 -9.54
C LEU A 12 -28.39 -19.93 -9.91
N ILE A 13 -28.23 -20.68 -11.01
CA ILE A 13 -26.92 -21.01 -11.60
C ILE A 13 -26.23 -19.77 -12.16
N ALA A 14 -26.98 -18.86 -12.78
CA ALA A 14 -26.43 -17.60 -13.29
C ALA A 14 -25.90 -16.70 -12.17
N ILE A 15 -26.65 -16.60 -11.06
CA ILE A 15 -26.25 -15.81 -9.89
C ILE A 15 -25.02 -16.44 -9.23
N SER A 16 -25.01 -17.77 -9.03
CA SER A 16 -23.87 -18.45 -8.42
C SER A 16 -22.59 -18.29 -9.27
N ALA A 17 -22.69 -18.45 -10.60
CA ALA A 17 -21.56 -18.22 -11.50
C ALA A 17 -21.05 -16.76 -11.46
N SER A 18 -21.97 -15.80 -11.33
CA SER A 18 -21.62 -14.36 -11.27
C SER A 18 -20.91 -13.97 -9.96
N VAL A 19 -21.13 -14.72 -8.87
CA VAL A 19 -20.43 -14.54 -7.59
C VAL A 19 -19.14 -15.36 -7.52
N LEU A 20 -19.13 -16.55 -8.11
CA LEU A 20 -17.97 -17.44 -8.09
C LEU A 20 -16.81 -16.89 -8.93
N LEU A 21 -17.12 -16.30 -10.09
CA LEU A 21 -16.13 -15.73 -11.00
C LEU A 21 -15.24 -14.65 -10.35
N PRO A 22 -15.76 -13.58 -9.73
CA PRO A 22 -14.92 -12.58 -9.08
C PRO A 22 -14.12 -13.16 -7.92
N LEU A 23 -14.65 -14.18 -7.20
CA LEU A 23 -13.90 -14.87 -6.14
C LEU A 23 -12.69 -15.62 -6.71
N ILE A 24 -12.88 -16.38 -7.79
CA ILE A 24 -11.80 -17.11 -8.46
C ILE A 24 -10.74 -16.13 -8.98
N LEU A 25 -11.17 -15.05 -9.64
CA LEU A 25 -10.27 -14.01 -10.14
C LEU A 25 -9.51 -13.33 -9.00
N PHE A 26 -10.15 -13.08 -7.86
CA PHE A 26 -9.50 -12.51 -6.69
C PHE A 26 -8.42 -13.44 -6.11
N VAL A 27 -8.69 -14.74 -6.00
CA VAL A 27 -7.69 -15.73 -5.58
C VAL A 27 -6.53 -15.79 -6.58
N ALA A 28 -6.81 -15.79 -7.88
CA ALA A 28 -5.79 -15.78 -8.91
C ALA A 28 -4.90 -14.52 -8.85
N PHE A 29 -5.48 -13.34 -8.68
CA PHE A 29 -4.73 -12.09 -8.49
C PHE A 29 -4.00 -12.00 -7.16
N ASN A 30 -4.40 -12.77 -6.14
CA ASN A 30 -3.62 -12.88 -4.91
C ASN A 30 -2.33 -13.68 -5.10
N ALA A 31 -2.32 -14.65 -6.01
CA ALA A 31 -1.13 -15.44 -6.34
C ALA A 31 -0.15 -14.73 -7.29
N LEU A 32 -0.57 -13.62 -7.92
CA LEU A 32 0.24 -12.87 -8.88
C LEU A 32 0.76 -11.55 -8.28
N PRO A 33 1.97 -11.09 -8.64
CA PRO A 33 2.42 -9.74 -8.35
C PRO A 33 1.65 -8.77 -9.26
N VAL A 34 0.51 -8.27 -8.77
CA VAL A 34 -0.28 -7.26 -9.48
C VAL A 34 0.41 -5.89 -9.30
N PRO A 35 0.65 -5.13 -10.38
CA PRO A 35 1.20 -3.79 -10.28
C PRO A 35 0.31 -2.89 -9.42
N LEU A 36 0.91 -2.01 -8.63
CA LEU A 36 0.18 -0.97 -7.90
C LEU A 36 -0.25 0.10 -8.91
N PHE A 37 -1.52 0.11 -9.31
CA PHE A 37 -2.04 1.09 -10.28
C PHE A 37 -2.67 2.32 -9.62
N LEU A 38 -3.06 2.20 -8.34
CA LEU A 38 -3.80 3.24 -7.61
C LEU A 38 -3.11 3.49 -6.25
N PRO A 39 -2.12 4.41 -6.18
CA PRO A 39 -1.26 4.57 -5.00
C PRO A 39 -2.03 4.88 -3.70
N CYS A 40 -3.26 5.37 -3.81
CA CYS A 40 -4.14 5.75 -2.70
C CYS A 40 -5.10 4.63 -2.24
N ILE A 41 -4.96 3.40 -2.74
CA ILE A 41 -5.86 2.29 -2.43
C ILE A 41 -5.08 1.12 -1.84
N HIS A 42 -5.61 0.54 -0.77
CA HIS A 42 -5.04 -0.64 -0.12
C HIS A 42 -4.82 -1.80 -1.14
N PRO A 43 -3.68 -2.50 -1.11
CA PRO A 43 -3.35 -3.53 -2.11
C PRO A 43 -4.43 -4.62 -2.26
N VAL A 44 -5.05 -5.04 -1.15
CA VAL A 44 -6.14 -6.03 -1.17
C VAL A 44 -7.36 -5.50 -1.93
N SER A 45 -7.71 -4.22 -1.72
CA SER A 45 -8.83 -3.59 -2.40
C SER A 45 -8.55 -3.36 -3.88
N GLN A 46 -7.30 -3.06 -4.26
CA GLN A 46 -6.92 -2.99 -5.67
C GLN A 46 -7.13 -4.33 -6.39
N LYS A 47 -6.71 -5.44 -5.76
CA LYS A 47 -6.93 -6.80 -6.30
C LYS A 47 -8.42 -7.11 -6.42
N ALA A 48 -9.23 -6.69 -5.46
CA ALA A 48 -10.69 -6.85 -5.51
C ALA A 48 -11.31 -6.03 -6.66
N ILE A 49 -10.91 -4.77 -6.83
CA ILE A 49 -11.35 -3.91 -7.94
C ILE A 49 -10.98 -4.54 -9.28
N LEU A 50 -9.77 -5.07 -9.43
CA LEU A 50 -9.33 -5.73 -10.66
C LEU A 50 -10.14 -7.01 -10.94
N ALA A 51 -10.36 -7.86 -9.92
CA ALA A 51 -11.18 -9.06 -10.03
C ALA A 51 -12.63 -8.74 -10.45
N LEU A 52 -13.23 -7.75 -9.81
CA LEU A 52 -14.58 -7.29 -10.12
C LEU A 52 -14.65 -6.63 -11.51
N GLY A 53 -13.63 -5.86 -11.90
CA GLY A 53 -13.55 -5.24 -13.22
C GLY A 53 -13.46 -6.27 -14.34
N CYS A 54 -12.58 -7.27 -14.21
CA CYS A 54 -12.49 -8.39 -15.16
C CYS A 54 -13.80 -9.18 -15.22
N ALA A 55 -14.43 -9.44 -14.07
CA ALA A 55 -15.72 -10.12 -14.01
C ALA A 55 -16.81 -9.30 -14.73
N ALA A 56 -16.86 -7.99 -14.53
CA ALA A 56 -17.81 -7.09 -15.19
C ALA A 56 -17.65 -7.12 -16.72
N ILE A 57 -16.40 -7.02 -17.21
CA ILE A 57 -16.09 -7.09 -18.65
C ILE A 57 -16.55 -8.44 -19.22
N LEU A 58 -16.23 -9.54 -18.53
CA LEU A 58 -16.64 -10.88 -18.99
C LEU A 58 -18.16 -11.03 -19.02
N GLN A 59 -18.86 -10.51 -18.01
CA GLN A 59 -20.33 -10.50 -17.96
C GLN A 59 -20.94 -9.65 -19.08
N MET A 60 -20.33 -8.53 -19.45
CA MET A 60 -20.81 -7.70 -20.57
C MET A 60 -20.59 -8.36 -21.95
N VAL A 61 -19.48 -9.08 -22.14
CA VAL A 61 -19.14 -9.71 -23.44
C VAL A 61 -19.83 -11.07 -23.63
N ILE A 62 -19.82 -11.91 -22.60
CA ILE A 62 -20.30 -13.30 -22.66
C ILE A 62 -21.74 -13.41 -22.13
N GLY A 63 -22.09 -12.64 -21.11
CA GLY A 63 -23.38 -12.72 -20.43
C GLY A 63 -24.61 -12.59 -21.34
N PRO A 64 -24.65 -11.66 -22.32
CA PRO A 64 -25.79 -11.56 -23.23
C PRO A 64 -25.98 -12.80 -24.12
N LYS A 65 -24.91 -13.54 -24.40
CA LYS A 65 -24.93 -14.75 -25.24
C LYS A 65 -25.42 -15.98 -24.49
N ILE A 66 -25.14 -16.08 -23.19
CA ILE A 66 -25.48 -17.25 -22.37
C ILE A 66 -26.84 -17.06 -21.67
N LEU A 67 -27.10 -15.85 -21.17
CA LEU A 67 -28.26 -15.55 -20.31
C LEU A 67 -28.88 -14.19 -20.70
N PRO A 68 -29.69 -14.15 -21.76
CA PRO A 68 -30.39 -12.93 -22.16
C PRO A 68 -31.42 -12.52 -21.09
N GLY A 69 -31.33 -11.27 -20.62
CA GLY A 69 -32.31 -10.65 -19.71
C GLY A 69 -31.88 -10.49 -18.24
N THR A 70 -30.86 -11.21 -17.77
CA THR A 70 -30.33 -11.06 -16.39
C THR A 70 -29.05 -10.21 -16.33
N THR A 71 -28.44 -9.94 -17.49
CA THR A 71 -27.13 -9.29 -17.61
C THR A 71 -27.08 -7.89 -17.00
N GLY A 72 -28.13 -7.08 -17.19
CA GLY A 72 -28.17 -5.71 -16.66
C GLY A 72 -28.15 -5.64 -15.13
N ARG A 73 -28.84 -6.57 -14.44
CA ARG A 73 -28.83 -6.63 -12.98
C ARG A 73 -27.48 -7.10 -12.43
N ALA A 74 -26.87 -8.10 -13.07
CA ALA A 74 -25.57 -8.61 -12.68
C ALA A 74 -24.48 -7.52 -12.79
N VAL A 75 -24.44 -6.81 -13.91
CA VAL A 75 -23.52 -5.68 -14.12
C VAL A 75 -23.73 -4.58 -13.09
N GLY A 76 -24.98 -4.22 -12.80
CA GLY A 76 -25.30 -3.22 -11.77
C GLY A 76 -24.78 -3.59 -10.38
N ILE A 77 -24.93 -4.86 -9.98
CA ILE A 77 -24.38 -5.37 -8.71
C ILE A 77 -22.85 -5.30 -8.72
N THR A 78 -22.20 -5.72 -9.81
CA THR A 78 -20.73 -5.67 -9.90
C THR A 78 -20.21 -4.24 -9.83
N VAL A 79 -20.87 -3.28 -10.49
CA VAL A 79 -20.52 -1.85 -10.38
C VAL A 79 -20.66 -1.34 -8.95
N ALA A 80 -21.76 -1.69 -8.26
CA ALA A 80 -21.94 -1.31 -6.85
C ALA A 80 -20.84 -1.90 -5.95
N LEU A 81 -20.43 -3.15 -6.19
CA LEU A 81 -19.33 -3.79 -5.47
C LEU A 81 -17.97 -3.15 -5.79
N ILE A 82 -17.74 -2.71 -7.03
CA ILE A 82 -16.53 -1.95 -7.40
C ILE A 82 -16.49 -0.64 -6.60
N LEU A 83 -17.57 0.14 -6.60
CA LEU A 83 -17.66 1.39 -5.84
C LEU A 83 -17.46 1.16 -4.34
N LEU A 84 -18.04 0.08 -3.80
CA LEU A 84 -17.83 -0.31 -2.40
C LEU A 84 -16.36 -0.68 -2.14
N ALA A 85 -15.70 -1.41 -3.04
CA ALA A 85 -14.29 -1.76 -2.91
C ALA A 85 -13.37 -0.52 -3.01
N PHE A 86 -13.72 0.46 -3.85
CA PHE A 86 -13.05 1.76 -3.89
C PHE A 86 -13.20 2.51 -2.56
N TRP A 87 -14.43 2.60 -2.04
CA TRP A 87 -14.70 3.27 -0.78
C TRP A 87 -13.96 2.60 0.38
N MET A 88 -14.10 1.28 0.52
CA MET A 88 -13.43 0.47 1.54
C MET A 88 -11.91 0.45 1.38
N GLY A 89 -11.39 0.63 0.17
CA GLY A 89 -9.95 0.61 -0.10
C GLY A 89 -9.27 1.97 0.00
N SER A 90 -10.03 3.07 -0.04
CA SER A 90 -9.48 4.42 0.02
C SER A 90 -8.87 4.69 1.38
N TYR A 91 -7.55 4.85 1.46
CA TYR A 91 -6.86 5.07 2.73
C TYR A 91 -7.47 6.17 3.65
N PRO A 92 -7.97 7.32 3.16
CA PRO A 92 -8.56 8.33 4.05
C PRO A 92 -9.92 7.95 4.67
N PHE A 93 -10.67 7.01 4.08
CA PHE A 93 -12.03 6.67 4.52
C PHE A 93 -12.22 5.16 4.78
N SER A 94 -11.15 4.38 4.68
CA SER A 94 -11.20 2.93 4.76
C SER A 94 -11.47 2.46 6.20
N PRO A 95 -12.49 1.63 6.43
CA PRO A 95 -12.66 0.91 7.69
C PRO A 95 -11.64 -0.22 7.87
N LEU A 96 -10.86 -0.54 6.83
CA LEU A 96 -9.71 -1.45 6.89
C LEU A 96 -8.44 -0.70 7.36
N GLY A 97 -8.51 0.62 7.54
CA GLY A 97 -7.45 1.42 8.13
C GLY A 97 -7.21 1.08 9.60
N PHE A 98 -5.96 1.20 10.04
CA PHE A 98 -5.50 0.84 11.37
C PHE A 98 -6.27 1.59 12.48
N ALA A 99 -6.62 0.85 13.54
CA ALA A 99 -7.53 1.25 14.63
C ALA A 99 -7.15 2.54 15.40
N ASP A 100 -5.95 3.07 15.21
CA ASP A 100 -5.43 4.25 15.91
C ASP A 100 -5.58 5.57 15.11
N GLY A 101 -6.24 5.55 13.94
CA GLY A 101 -6.54 6.76 13.17
C GLY A 101 -5.35 7.44 12.50
N ARG A 102 -4.13 6.88 12.63
CA ARG A 102 -2.94 7.28 11.87
C ARG A 102 -2.44 6.08 11.08
N ILE A 103 -2.35 6.25 9.77
CA ILE A 103 -1.74 5.24 8.90
C ILE A 103 -0.23 5.32 9.14
N PRO A 104 0.41 4.26 9.68
CA PRO A 104 1.87 4.25 9.80
C PRO A 104 2.44 4.29 8.37
N VAL A 105 3.06 5.41 8.02
CA VAL A 105 3.71 5.58 6.71
C VAL A 105 5.08 4.90 6.71
N LEU A 106 5.69 4.79 7.89
CA LEU A 106 7.04 4.31 8.12
C LEU A 106 7.03 3.10 9.07
N ARG A 107 7.74 2.04 8.68
CA ARG A 107 8.00 0.85 9.52
C ARG A 107 9.29 0.99 10.32
N GLY A 108 10.31 1.61 9.73
CA GLY A 108 11.64 1.78 10.31
C GLY A 108 12.60 2.37 9.28
N PHE A 109 13.89 2.20 9.52
CA PHE A 109 14.95 2.69 8.65
C PHE A 109 15.91 1.55 8.31
N LEU A 110 16.35 1.50 7.07
CA LEU A 110 17.43 0.65 6.63
C LEU A 110 18.73 1.46 6.64
N LEU A 111 19.65 1.05 7.49
CA LEU A 111 20.96 1.66 7.63
C LEU A 111 22.01 0.78 6.98
N THR A 112 22.80 1.36 6.09
CA THR A 112 23.96 0.71 5.48
C THR A 112 25.21 1.54 5.73
N THR A 113 26.18 0.95 6.42
CA THR A 113 27.50 1.52 6.67
C THR A 113 28.56 0.67 5.98
N HIS A 114 29.83 1.10 6.02
CA HIS A 114 30.94 0.28 5.52
C HIS A 114 31.08 -1.05 6.27
N SER A 115 30.71 -1.11 7.56
CA SER A 115 30.86 -2.30 8.41
C SER A 115 29.59 -3.15 8.49
N MET A 116 28.45 -2.63 8.06
CA MET A 116 27.14 -3.24 8.27
C MET A 116 26.22 -2.96 7.08
N ALA A 117 25.83 -4.00 6.38
CA ALA A 117 24.89 -3.90 5.27
C ALA A 117 23.45 -4.15 5.74
N GLY A 118 22.57 -3.17 5.56
CA GLY A 118 21.12 -3.34 5.72
C GLY A 118 20.63 -3.64 7.13
N ALA A 119 21.10 -2.90 8.14
CA ALA A 119 20.54 -3.00 9.49
C ALA A 119 19.20 -2.26 9.59
N GLU A 120 18.15 -2.95 10.04
CA GLU A 120 16.86 -2.33 10.31
C GLU A 120 16.88 -1.64 11.68
N VAL A 121 16.45 -0.38 11.71
CA VAL A 121 16.44 0.49 12.90
C VAL A 121 15.03 1.01 13.10
N ALA A 122 14.51 0.89 14.32
CA ALA A 122 13.19 1.40 14.66
C ALA A 122 13.17 2.94 14.78
N PRO A 123 12.02 3.61 14.54
CA PRO A 123 11.92 5.03 14.76
C PRO A 123 12.19 5.43 16.22
N GLY A 124 13.09 6.39 16.43
CA GLY A 124 13.52 6.85 17.74
C GLY A 124 14.63 6.02 18.41
N GLU A 125 15.04 4.91 17.79
CA GLU A 125 16.17 4.10 18.24
C GLU A 125 17.51 4.87 18.09
N ILE A 126 18.48 4.50 18.92
CA ILE A 126 19.82 5.08 18.93
C ILE A 126 20.76 4.17 18.14
N VAL A 127 21.36 4.72 17.10
CA VAL A 127 22.39 4.05 16.29
C VAL A 127 23.74 4.65 16.60
N THR A 128 24.78 3.84 16.66
CA THR A 128 26.15 4.32 16.86
C THR A 128 26.90 4.41 15.53
N LEU A 129 27.46 5.56 15.20
CA LEU A 129 28.30 5.79 14.01
C LEU A 129 29.63 6.43 14.41
N SER A 130 30.70 6.19 13.64
CA SER A 130 31.98 6.89 13.85
C SER A 130 31.93 8.28 13.22
N SER A 131 32.60 9.25 13.84
CA SER A 131 32.76 10.60 13.32
C SER A 131 33.31 10.57 11.90
N GLY A 132 32.66 11.31 10.99
CA GLY A 132 33.06 11.39 9.58
C GLY A 132 32.78 10.14 8.72
N SER A 133 32.30 9.04 9.30
CA SER A 133 31.93 7.83 8.53
C SER A 133 30.62 8.06 7.78
N ALA A 134 30.57 7.67 6.51
CA ALA A 134 29.35 7.80 5.71
C ALA A 134 28.40 6.62 6.00
N ALA A 135 27.11 6.90 6.09
CA ALA A 135 26.06 5.92 6.18
C ALA A 135 24.98 6.23 5.14
N SER A 136 24.51 5.22 4.43
CA SER A 136 23.29 5.29 3.62
C SER A 136 22.10 5.00 4.52
N ILE A 137 21.09 5.85 4.47
CA ILE A 137 19.87 5.71 5.27
C ILE A 137 18.67 5.78 4.33
N GLU A 138 17.79 4.79 4.45
CA GLU A 138 16.56 4.69 3.66
C GLU A 138 15.37 4.40 4.59
N PRO A 139 14.23 5.10 4.45
CA PRO A 139 13.02 4.80 5.21
C PRO A 139 12.36 3.54 4.65
N LEU A 140 11.99 2.60 5.52
CA LEU A 140 11.18 1.44 5.15
C LEU A 140 9.70 1.84 5.16
N LEU A 141 9.15 2.13 3.99
CA LEU A 141 7.82 2.70 3.82
C LEU A 141 6.75 1.63 3.59
N LEU A 142 5.53 1.91 4.06
CA LEU A 142 4.35 1.06 3.82
C LEU A 142 3.50 1.52 2.64
N VAL A 143 3.80 2.69 2.08
CA VAL A 143 3.13 3.29 0.93
C VAL A 143 4.13 3.61 -0.17
N GLY A 144 3.72 3.46 -1.42
CA GLY A 144 4.49 3.92 -2.58
C GLY A 144 4.27 5.41 -2.85
N ASP A 145 5.12 5.99 -3.70
CA ASP A 145 5.07 7.39 -4.12
C ASP A 145 5.02 8.40 -2.97
N VAL A 146 6.18 8.64 -2.37
CA VAL A 146 6.36 9.62 -1.29
C VAL A 146 7.41 10.67 -1.67
N GLU A 147 7.25 11.85 -1.09
CA GLU A 147 8.30 12.85 -1.02
C GLU A 147 8.95 12.79 0.36
N CYS A 148 10.27 12.74 0.39
CA CYS A 148 11.04 12.75 1.63
C CYS A 148 11.78 14.08 1.78
N THR A 149 11.88 14.57 3.01
CA THR A 149 12.75 15.70 3.34
C THR A 149 13.48 15.42 4.63
N TRP A 150 14.80 15.34 4.54
CA TRP A 150 15.69 15.08 5.64
C TRP A 150 16.24 16.37 6.22
N SER A 151 16.45 16.36 7.53
CA SER A 151 17.13 17.42 8.26
C SER A 151 17.93 16.83 9.41
N SER A 152 19.10 17.41 9.66
CA SER A 152 19.95 17.14 10.81
C SER A 152 19.81 18.28 11.83
N VAL A 153 19.72 17.94 13.11
CA VAL A 153 19.67 18.93 14.19
C VAL A 153 21.04 19.57 14.42
N ASN A 154 22.12 18.77 14.36
CA ASN A 154 23.49 19.22 14.63
C ASN A 154 24.31 19.46 13.35
N GLN A 155 23.64 19.74 12.23
CA GLN A 155 24.27 20.12 10.95
C GLN A 155 25.19 19.04 10.36
N GLY A 156 24.85 17.76 10.54
CA GLY A 156 25.45 16.67 9.79
C GLY A 156 25.26 16.85 8.27
N VAL A 157 26.19 16.32 7.49
CA VAL A 157 26.20 16.52 6.05
C VAL A 157 25.27 15.52 5.39
N LEU A 158 24.38 16.03 4.53
CA LEU A 158 23.44 15.28 3.71
C LEU A 158 23.79 15.55 2.24
N ASP A 159 23.83 14.51 1.42
CA ASP A 159 24.08 14.64 -0.02
C ASP A 159 22.89 15.27 -0.77
N ASN A 160 21.69 14.71 -0.60
CA ASN A 160 20.45 15.20 -1.18
C ASN A 160 19.31 15.10 -0.14
N PRO A 161 19.02 16.16 0.62
CA PRO A 161 18.03 16.11 1.68
C PRO A 161 16.60 15.87 1.17
N ASN A 162 16.32 16.00 -0.13
CA ASN A 162 14.98 15.79 -0.70
C ASN A 162 14.77 14.39 -1.28
N ASP A 163 15.77 13.51 -1.18
CA ASP A 163 15.64 12.11 -1.59
C ASP A 163 15.18 11.25 -0.40
N CYS A 164 14.54 10.12 -0.68
CA CYS A 164 14.21 9.15 0.37
C CYS A 164 15.43 8.37 0.81
N THR A 165 16.35 8.07 -0.10
CA THR A 165 17.64 7.46 0.24
C THR A 165 18.70 8.54 0.29
N ILE A 166 19.35 8.69 1.45
CA ILE A 166 20.38 9.71 1.66
C ILE A 166 21.71 9.09 2.04
N ALA A 167 22.80 9.73 1.63
CA ALA A 167 24.12 9.54 2.21
C ALA A 167 24.34 10.59 3.29
N TYR A 168 24.47 10.13 4.54
CA TYR A 168 24.67 10.96 5.72
C TYR A 168 26.09 10.82 6.25
N ARG A 169 26.68 11.95 6.67
CA ARG A 169 27.94 11.98 7.41
C ARG A 169 27.74 12.70 8.76
N PRO A 170 28.06 12.04 9.89
CA PRO A 170 27.92 12.64 11.22
C PRO A 170 28.75 13.93 11.39
N PRO A 171 28.23 14.92 12.14
CA PRO A 171 28.99 16.10 12.52
C PRO A 171 30.05 15.77 13.59
N GLN A 172 30.93 16.72 13.92
CA GLN A 172 31.85 16.62 15.05
C GLN A 172 31.13 16.97 16.37
N ALA A 173 30.21 16.11 16.79
CA ALA A 173 29.45 16.22 18.03
C ALA A 173 29.34 14.85 18.72
N GLU A 174 28.82 14.78 19.94
CA GLU A 174 28.59 13.50 20.64
C GLU A 174 27.36 12.74 20.11
N TYR A 175 26.37 13.48 19.59
CA TYR A 175 25.17 12.91 19.01
C TYR A 175 24.62 13.80 17.89
N ASP A 176 23.73 13.24 17.09
CA ASP A 176 22.87 13.97 16.15
C ASP A 176 21.46 13.36 16.14
N ILE A 177 20.49 14.12 15.64
CA ILE A 177 19.13 13.65 15.41
C ILE A 177 18.79 13.92 13.95
N LEU A 178 18.62 12.84 13.18
CA LEU A 178 18.10 12.92 11.84
C LEU A 178 16.59 12.86 11.88
N LYS A 179 15.94 13.84 11.26
CA LYS A 179 14.49 13.89 11.11
C LYS A 179 14.16 13.75 9.63
N VAL A 180 13.26 12.83 9.32
CA VAL A 180 12.64 12.71 8.00
C VAL A 180 11.20 13.18 8.08
N ARG A 181 10.81 14.05 7.15
CA ARG A 181 9.42 14.35 6.86
C ARG A 181 9.04 13.55 5.62
N ILE A 182 7.95 12.80 5.71
CA ILE A 182 7.45 11.93 4.64
C ILE A 182 6.07 12.45 4.27
N GLN A 183 5.92 12.87 3.02
CA GLN A 183 4.68 13.35 2.45
C GLN A 183 4.22 12.39 1.35
N PRO A 184 3.18 11.57 1.60
CA PRO A 184 2.64 10.71 0.56
C PRO A 184 1.90 11.52 -0.52
N ALA A 185 2.00 11.10 -1.78
CA ALA A 185 1.36 11.76 -2.93
C ALA A 185 -0.18 11.66 -2.93
N CYS A 186 -0.75 10.82 -2.06
CA CYS A 186 -2.16 10.43 -2.06
C CYS A 186 -3.10 11.27 -1.18
N GLY A 187 -2.68 12.48 -0.79
CA GLY A 187 -3.46 13.34 0.11
C GLY A 187 -3.53 12.85 1.56
N LEU A 188 -2.68 11.86 1.90
CA LEU A 188 -2.50 11.42 3.28
C LEU A 188 -1.77 12.49 4.09
N PRO A 189 -2.06 12.58 5.41
CA PRO A 189 -1.31 13.46 6.27
C PRO A 189 0.17 13.05 6.25
N GLY A 190 1.04 14.04 6.09
CA GLY A 190 2.48 13.82 6.21
C GLY A 190 2.82 13.29 7.60
N SER A 191 3.85 12.45 7.66
CA SER A 191 4.39 11.94 8.91
C SER A 191 5.82 12.44 9.10
N SER A 192 6.24 12.60 10.35
CA SER A 192 7.64 12.85 10.68
C SER A 192 8.16 11.72 11.55
N ALA A 193 9.37 11.24 11.24
CA ALA A 193 10.07 10.28 12.05
C ALA A 193 11.51 10.74 12.29
N GLN A 194 12.16 10.13 13.28
CA GLN A 194 13.52 10.51 13.64
C GLN A 194 14.37 9.29 13.99
N ILE A 195 15.68 9.42 13.74
CA ILE A 195 16.73 8.50 14.16
C ILE A 195 17.68 9.28 15.07
N LYS A 196 18.06 8.69 16.20
CA LYS A 196 19.09 9.26 17.06
C LYS A 196 20.42 8.61 16.71
N ILE A 197 21.46 9.41 16.55
CA ILE A 197 22.79 8.93 16.19
C ILE A 197 23.74 9.30 17.31
N SER A 198 24.31 8.30 17.97
CA SER A 198 25.44 8.44 18.87
C SER A 198 26.73 8.43 18.05
N ILE A 199 27.62 9.38 18.29
CA ILE A 199 28.82 9.58 17.47
C ILE A 199 30.05 9.20 18.29
N LEU A 200 30.77 8.18 17.83
CA LEU A 200 32.06 7.82 18.40
C LEU A 200 33.17 8.70 17.80
N PRO A 201 34.12 9.19 18.61
CA PRO A 201 35.24 10.00 18.15
C PRO A 201 36.14 9.25 17.15
#